data_AF-A0A8D8FGQ5-F1
#
_entry.id   AF-A0A8D8FGQ5-F1
#
_cell.length_a   1.000
_cell.length_b   1.000
_cell.length_c   1.000
_cell.angle_alpha   90.00
_cell.angle_beta   90.00
_cell.angle_gamma   90.00
#
_symmetry.space_group_name_H-M   'P 1'
#
loop_
_entity.id
_entity.type
_entity.pdbx_description
1 polymer ?
#
loop_
_entity_poly.entity_id
_entity_poly.type
_entity_poly.pdbx_seq_one_letter_code
_entity_poly.pdbx_strand_id
1 'polypeptide(L)'
;MIVELSLKQKTATLACITAAACGLSLAIGPRMLPQTLLTAVTLYLLSGERPTLLFATVRTLPRDINAAWVFLRLSLVLHRYEKRKMTVVRRFEEVAARNPSKVALLMDDQRFTFDEVRRLSDRVSCHFRSKGFSRGDTVALMMETRCEYPCVWLGLAKLGVVTALINTNLRRETLRHSIAVANSKAIIVSEELAGAIAEIIDQDGIKGLPIFVYGSDQSSEQTKFDQLPEAENLRQALDGVQCDEDLSTIWRDISPRDKLVYIYTSGTTGMPKAAVITNSRFIMMGTGVYYMLALRDDDIIYNSLPLYHSAGGMVGIGSVLLCGLTAALRKKFSASNFFADCIKYNCTVAQYIGEICRFVLTTPAKPTDTQHQVRMMFGNGLRPQIWTQFASRFNIKQIGEFYGSTEGNSNL
;
A
#
# COMPACT_ATOMS: atom_id res chain seq x y z
N MET A 1 -4.19 16.18 24.51
CA MET A 1 -5.56 16.37 25.07
C MET A 1 -5.52 15.89 26.51
N ILE A 2 -5.69 16.79 27.46
CA ILE A 2 -5.93 16.42 28.86
C ILE A 2 -7.31 15.76 28.87
N VAL A 3 -7.37 14.48 29.27
CA VAL A 3 -8.63 13.73 29.31
C VAL A 3 -9.44 14.26 30.47
N GLU A 4 -10.41 15.14 30.21
CA GLU A 4 -11.30 15.64 31.25
C GLU A 4 -12.37 14.58 31.56
N LEU A 5 -12.26 13.94 32.72
CA LEU A 5 -13.19 12.90 33.13
C LEU A 5 -14.56 13.49 33.50
N SER A 6 -15.62 12.80 33.10
CA SER A 6 -16.96 13.07 33.62
C SER A 6 -17.04 12.83 35.12
N LEU A 7 -17.99 13.49 35.81
CA LEU A 7 -18.18 13.35 37.26
C LEU A 7 -18.35 11.87 37.67
N LYS A 8 -19.10 11.08 36.88
CA LYS A 8 -19.29 9.63 37.10
C LYS A 8 -17.97 8.84 37.02
N GLN A 9 -17.09 9.20 36.09
CA GLN A 9 -15.78 8.52 35.94
C GLN A 9 -14.84 8.89 37.08
N LYS A 10 -14.84 10.16 37.53
CA LYS A 10 -14.05 10.60 38.68
C LYS A 10 -14.47 9.87 39.96
N THR A 11 -15.77 9.81 40.25
CA THR A 11 -16.30 9.13 41.44
C THR A 11 -16.06 7.64 41.41
N ALA A 12 -16.25 6.97 40.27
CA ALA A 12 -15.97 5.54 40.12
C ALA A 12 -14.48 5.23 40.34
N THR A 13 -13.57 6.03 39.76
CA THR A 13 -12.13 5.83 39.93
C THR A 13 -11.70 5.99 41.39
N LEU A 14 -12.22 7.02 42.06
CA LEU A 14 -11.98 7.27 43.48
C LEU A 14 -12.46 6.09 44.34
N ALA A 15 -13.68 5.61 44.08
CA ALA A 15 -14.27 4.48 44.79
C ALA A 15 -13.44 3.19 44.62
N CYS A 16 -12.93 2.93 43.40
CA CYS A 16 -12.05 1.79 43.14
C CYS A 16 -10.71 1.89 43.89
N ILE A 17 -10.06 3.07 43.90
CA ILE A 17 -8.81 3.28 44.64
C ILE A 17 -9.03 3.02 46.14
N THR A 18 -10.09 3.59 46.70
CA THR A 18 -10.43 3.43 48.12
C THR A 18 -10.78 1.98 48.46
N ALA A 19 -11.58 1.30 47.64
CA ALA A 19 -11.95 -0.10 47.87
C ALA A 19 -10.73 -1.03 47.80
N ALA A 20 -9.82 -0.81 46.84
CA ALA A 20 -8.56 -1.57 46.74
C ALA A 20 -7.67 -1.34 47.96
N ALA A 21 -7.54 -0.10 48.44
CA ALA A 21 -6.78 0.22 49.65
C ALA A 21 -7.38 -0.45 50.90
N CYS A 22 -8.71 -0.45 51.05
CA CYS A 22 -9.40 -1.15 52.13
C CYS A 22 -9.14 -2.67 52.09
N GLY A 23 -9.23 -3.30 50.91
CA GLY A 23 -8.94 -4.71 50.73
C GLY A 23 -7.49 -5.07 51.06
N LEU A 24 -6.52 -4.26 50.59
CA LEU A 24 -5.10 -4.46 50.90
C LEU A 24 -4.81 -4.29 52.41
N SER A 25 -5.44 -3.32 53.05
CA SER A 25 -5.31 -3.08 54.49
C SER A 25 -5.76 -4.28 55.31
N LEU A 26 -6.89 -4.89 54.94
CA LEU A 26 -7.39 -6.13 55.55
C LEU A 26 -6.41 -7.31 55.36
N ALA A 27 -5.81 -7.44 54.17
CA ALA A 27 -4.87 -8.51 53.88
C ALA A 27 -3.51 -8.36 54.60
N ILE A 28 -3.04 -7.12 54.79
CA ILE A 28 -1.78 -6.81 55.47
C ILE A 28 -1.85 -7.11 56.98
N GLY A 29 -3.04 -6.95 57.59
CA GLY A 29 -3.25 -7.05 59.03
C GLY A 29 -2.68 -5.85 59.81
N PRO A 30 -2.62 -5.91 61.16
CA PRO A 30 -2.25 -4.79 62.02
C PRO A 30 -0.72 -4.56 62.09
N ARG A 31 -0.06 -4.49 60.93
CA ARG A 31 1.39 -4.24 60.82
C ARG A 31 1.64 -2.76 60.52
N MET A 32 2.28 -2.06 61.45
CA MET A 32 2.49 -0.60 61.37
C MET A 32 3.18 -0.16 60.06
N LEU A 33 4.37 -0.67 59.76
CA LEU A 33 5.16 -0.22 58.60
C LEU A 33 4.43 -0.40 57.26
N PRO A 34 3.90 -1.59 56.92
CA PRO A 34 3.13 -1.79 55.70
C PRO A 34 1.85 -0.94 55.61
N GLN A 35 1.14 -0.71 56.73
CA GLN A 35 -0.06 0.13 56.75
C GLN A 35 0.26 1.61 56.49
N THR A 36 1.34 2.13 57.06
CA THR A 36 1.79 3.50 56.82
C THR A 36 2.17 3.71 55.36
N LEU A 37 2.89 2.76 54.76
CA LEU A 37 3.24 2.76 53.34
C LEU A 37 1.99 2.74 52.45
N LEU A 38 1.02 1.86 52.72
CA LEU A 38 -0.23 1.77 51.97
C LEU A 38 -1.03 3.07 52.03
N THR A 39 -1.11 3.69 53.20
CA THR A 39 -1.82 4.95 53.41
C THR A 39 -1.16 6.08 52.62
N ALA A 40 0.17 6.18 52.67
CA ALA A 40 0.93 7.17 51.91
C ALA A 40 0.73 7.01 50.39
N VAL A 41 0.77 5.78 49.88
CA VAL A 41 0.50 5.48 48.46
C VAL A 41 -0.94 5.83 48.07
N THR A 42 -1.91 5.52 48.93
CA THR A 42 -3.32 5.83 48.66
C THR A 42 -3.55 7.34 48.59
N LEU A 43 -3.09 8.09 49.59
CA LEU A 43 -3.17 9.56 49.58
C LEU A 43 -2.45 10.16 48.36
N TYR A 44 -1.30 9.61 47.99
CA TYR A 44 -0.59 10.00 46.78
C TYR A 44 -1.47 9.79 45.54
N LEU A 45 -2.03 8.59 45.32
CA LEU A 45 -2.87 8.28 44.16
C LEU A 45 -4.16 9.11 44.09
N LEU A 46 -4.70 9.53 45.24
CA LEU A 46 -5.89 10.38 45.31
C LEU A 46 -5.61 11.87 45.03
N SER A 47 -4.34 12.29 45.04
CA SER A 47 -3.98 13.71 44.93
C SER A 47 -3.73 14.19 43.50
N GLY A 48 -4.12 15.43 43.21
CA GLY A 48 -3.89 16.09 41.91
C GLY A 48 -4.63 15.40 40.76
N GLU A 49 -3.97 15.30 39.60
CA GLU A 49 -4.54 14.67 38.39
C GLU A 49 -4.33 13.15 38.31
N ARG A 50 -3.77 12.54 39.36
CA ARG A 50 -3.38 11.11 39.35
C ARG A 50 -4.55 10.14 39.19
N PRO A 51 -5.75 10.36 39.76
CA PRO A 51 -6.90 9.51 39.45
C PRO A 51 -7.27 9.56 37.97
N THR A 52 -7.16 10.73 37.34
CA THR A 52 -7.40 10.89 35.90
C THR A 52 -6.38 10.11 35.08
N LEU A 53 -5.10 10.20 35.44
CA LEU A 53 -4.02 9.44 34.81
C LEU A 53 -4.21 7.93 35.00
N LEU A 54 -4.60 7.48 36.18
CA LEU A 54 -4.85 6.06 36.48
C LEU A 54 -6.02 5.53 35.68
N PHE A 55 -7.14 6.26 35.63
CA PHE A 55 -8.28 5.89 34.80
C PHE A 55 -7.91 5.85 33.31
N ALA A 56 -7.21 6.88 32.82
CA ALA A 56 -6.78 6.93 31.43
C ALA A 56 -5.87 5.75 31.10
N THR A 57 -4.90 5.45 31.97
CA THR A 57 -3.97 4.33 31.83
C THR A 57 -4.74 3.00 31.79
N VAL A 58 -5.60 2.72 32.77
CA VAL A 58 -6.38 1.45 32.80
C VAL A 58 -7.25 1.32 31.56
N ARG A 59 -7.86 2.41 31.10
CA ARG A 59 -8.74 2.41 29.91
C ARG A 59 -7.97 2.26 28.60
N THR A 60 -6.77 2.80 28.48
CA THR A 60 -5.94 2.68 27.27
C THR A 60 -5.04 1.45 27.28
N LEU A 61 -4.78 0.86 28.45
CA LEU A 61 -3.83 -0.24 28.61
C LEU A 61 -4.08 -1.43 27.65
N PRO A 62 -5.32 -1.92 27.44
CA PRO A 62 -5.54 -2.99 26.46
C PRO A 62 -5.14 -2.61 25.04
N ARG A 63 -5.44 -1.37 24.62
CA ARG A 63 -5.04 -0.82 23.33
C ARG A 63 -3.52 -0.70 23.25
N ASP A 64 -2.89 -0.19 24.29
CA ASP A 64 -1.45 0.08 24.34
C ASP A 64 -0.64 -1.22 24.37
N ILE A 65 -1.10 -2.24 25.11
CA ILE A 65 -0.54 -3.60 25.08
C ILE A 65 -0.68 -4.21 23.68
N ASN A 66 -1.87 -4.11 23.07
CA ASN A 66 -2.07 -4.62 21.71
C ASN A 66 -1.17 -3.89 20.70
N ALA A 67 -1.05 -2.57 20.79
CA ALA A 67 -0.16 -1.77 19.95
C ALA A 67 1.31 -2.17 20.14
N ALA A 68 1.77 -2.33 21.39
CA ALA A 68 3.12 -2.77 21.69
C ALA A 68 3.39 -4.18 21.14
N TRP A 69 2.43 -5.10 21.27
CA TRP A 69 2.54 -6.46 20.74
C TRP A 69 2.61 -6.48 19.21
N VAL A 70 1.74 -5.72 18.52
CA VAL A 70 1.77 -5.59 17.06
C VAL A 70 3.08 -4.96 16.60
N PHE A 71 3.55 -3.90 17.28
CA PHE A 71 4.81 -3.24 16.96
C PHE A 71 6.00 -4.19 17.14
N LEU A 72 6.05 -4.94 18.24
CA LEU A 72 7.07 -5.95 18.49
C LEU A 72 7.06 -7.03 17.40
N ARG A 73 5.87 -7.56 17.06
CA ARG A 73 5.70 -8.57 16.01
C ARG A 73 6.20 -8.07 14.65
N LEU A 74 5.81 -6.86 14.26
CA LEU A 74 6.27 -6.22 13.02
C LEU A 74 7.80 -6.02 13.05
N SER A 75 8.35 -5.52 14.16
CA SER A 75 9.79 -5.28 14.32
C SER A 75 10.59 -6.58 14.19
N LEU A 76 10.12 -7.68 14.79
CA LEU A 76 10.76 -9.00 14.66
C LEU A 76 10.70 -9.53 13.22
N VAL A 77 9.59 -9.31 12.51
CA VAL A 77 9.45 -9.69 11.10
C VAL A 77 10.40 -8.90 10.21
N LEU A 78 10.44 -7.57 10.38
CA LEU A 78 11.31 -6.69 9.61
C LEU A 78 12.79 -6.95 9.91
N HIS A 79 13.17 -7.17 11.17
CA HIS A 79 14.53 -7.56 11.54
C HIS A 79 14.94 -8.90 10.90
N ARG A 80 14.02 -9.87 10.83
CA ARG A 80 14.28 -11.14 10.11
C ARG A 80 14.47 -10.91 8.61
N TYR A 81 13.68 -10.05 8.00
CA TYR A 81 13.81 -9.69 6.59
C TYR A 81 15.15 -9.00 6.31
N GLU A 82 15.56 -8.07 7.16
CA GLU A 82 16.86 -7.41 7.06
C GLU A 82 18.01 -8.42 7.16
N LYS A 83 18.01 -9.29 8.19
CA LYS A 83 19.02 -10.34 8.37
C LYS A 83 19.12 -11.29 7.17
N ARG A 84 17.99 -11.58 6.51
CA ARG A 84 17.92 -12.43 5.31
C ARG A 84 18.18 -11.68 4.00
N LYS A 85 18.46 -10.37 4.06
CA LYS A 85 18.57 -9.48 2.90
C LYS A 85 17.37 -9.66 1.96
N MET A 86 16.17 -9.57 2.52
CA MET A 86 14.92 -9.78 1.79
C MET A 86 14.68 -8.64 0.79
N THR A 87 14.28 -9.00 -0.43
CA THR A 87 13.84 -8.09 -1.49
C THR A 87 12.38 -8.35 -1.82
N VAL A 88 11.74 -7.43 -2.55
CA VAL A 88 10.32 -7.58 -2.91
C VAL A 88 10.12 -8.82 -3.77
N VAL A 89 11.00 -9.05 -4.75
CA VAL A 89 10.98 -10.23 -5.62
C VAL A 89 11.14 -11.51 -4.80
N ARG A 90 12.17 -11.61 -3.94
CA ARG A 90 12.38 -12.79 -3.09
C ARG A 90 11.15 -13.11 -2.25
N ARG A 91 10.56 -12.09 -1.63
CA ARG A 91 9.37 -12.27 -0.78
C ARG A 91 8.16 -12.70 -1.60
N PHE A 92 7.96 -12.09 -2.76
CA PHE A 92 6.88 -12.47 -3.68
C PHE A 92 7.00 -13.92 -4.14
N GLU A 93 8.20 -14.39 -4.52
CA GLU A 93 8.42 -15.78 -4.91
C GLU A 93 8.04 -16.76 -3.77
N GLU A 94 8.40 -16.44 -2.52
CA GLU A 94 7.97 -17.23 -1.36
C GLU A 94 6.44 -17.22 -1.15
N VAL A 95 5.77 -16.10 -1.40
CA VAL A 95 4.30 -15.99 -1.28
C VAL A 95 3.61 -16.78 -2.39
N ALA A 96 4.06 -16.62 -3.63
CA ALA A 96 3.48 -17.24 -4.80
C ALA A 96 3.65 -18.76 -4.76
N ALA A 97 4.82 -19.26 -4.33
CA ALA A 97 5.06 -20.69 -4.15
C ALA A 97 4.15 -21.32 -3.08
N ARG A 98 3.77 -20.57 -2.03
CA ARG A 98 2.86 -21.06 -0.98
C ARG A 98 1.38 -21.00 -1.38
N ASN A 99 1.01 -20.11 -2.29
CA ASN A 99 -0.39 -19.84 -2.63
C ASN A 99 -0.65 -19.81 -4.15
N PRO A 100 -0.16 -20.78 -4.95
CA PRO A 100 -0.13 -20.66 -6.41
C PRO A 100 -1.52 -20.44 -7.03
N SER A 101 -2.53 -21.16 -6.53
CA SER A 101 -3.91 -21.09 -7.04
C SER A 101 -4.76 -19.98 -6.40
N LYS A 102 -4.25 -19.28 -5.39
CA LYS A 102 -5.00 -18.19 -4.76
C LYS A 102 -5.03 -16.99 -5.69
N VAL A 103 -6.19 -16.34 -5.81
CA VAL A 103 -6.35 -15.11 -6.58
C VAL A 103 -5.58 -13.97 -5.90
N ALA A 104 -4.68 -13.33 -6.62
CA ALA A 104 -3.93 -12.16 -6.19
C ALA A 104 -4.61 -10.86 -6.64
N LEU A 105 -5.07 -10.80 -7.90
CA LEU A 105 -5.65 -9.59 -8.50
C LEU A 105 -6.97 -9.88 -9.17
N LEU A 106 -7.94 -9.00 -8.98
CA LEU A 106 -9.27 -9.01 -9.59
C LEU A 106 -9.47 -7.67 -10.30
N MET A 107 -9.91 -7.69 -11.55
CA MET A 107 -10.34 -6.48 -12.25
C MET A 107 -11.30 -6.85 -13.37
N ASP A 108 -12.46 -6.20 -13.41
CA ASP A 108 -13.54 -6.50 -14.35
C ASP A 108 -13.89 -7.99 -14.33
N ASP A 109 -13.60 -8.73 -15.39
CA ASP A 109 -13.79 -10.19 -15.47
C ASP A 109 -12.46 -10.97 -15.37
N GLN A 110 -11.34 -10.26 -15.31
CA GLN A 110 -10.00 -10.84 -15.16
C GLN A 110 -9.74 -11.24 -13.71
N ARG A 111 -9.12 -12.41 -13.55
CA ARG A 111 -8.67 -12.95 -12.27
C ARG A 111 -7.26 -13.48 -12.47
N PHE A 112 -6.30 -12.91 -11.74
CA PHE A 112 -4.92 -13.37 -11.78
C PHE A 112 -4.62 -14.05 -10.45
N THR A 113 -4.27 -15.32 -10.52
CA THR A 113 -3.68 -16.08 -9.42
C THR A 113 -2.25 -15.66 -9.17
N PHE A 114 -1.70 -15.98 -8.00
CA PHE A 114 -0.28 -15.72 -7.73
C PHE A 114 0.65 -16.40 -8.74
N ASP A 115 0.29 -17.58 -9.24
CA ASP A 115 1.06 -18.26 -10.27
C ASP A 115 1.01 -17.53 -11.62
N GLU A 116 -0.14 -16.98 -12.01
CA GLU A 116 -0.26 -16.18 -13.24
C GLU A 116 0.52 -14.85 -13.14
N VAL A 117 0.47 -14.17 -11.98
CA VAL A 117 1.32 -12.99 -11.73
C VAL A 117 2.80 -13.36 -11.85
N ARG A 118 3.20 -14.49 -11.26
CA ARG A 118 4.58 -14.98 -11.34
C ARG A 118 5.00 -15.25 -12.79
N ARG A 119 4.24 -16.06 -13.53
CA ARG A 119 4.53 -16.39 -14.93
C ARG A 119 4.61 -15.16 -15.84
N LEU A 120 3.69 -14.21 -15.69
CA LEU A 120 3.74 -12.97 -16.48
C LEU A 120 4.97 -12.13 -16.12
N SER A 121 5.30 -12.02 -14.83
CA SER A 121 6.52 -11.32 -14.40
C SER A 121 7.80 -12.01 -14.90
N ASP A 122 7.82 -13.35 -14.98
CA ASP A 122 8.95 -14.11 -15.55
C ASP A 122 9.10 -13.88 -17.05
N ARG A 123 7.99 -13.86 -17.79
CA ARG A 123 7.99 -13.53 -19.23
C ARG A 123 8.54 -12.13 -19.46
N VAL A 124 8.13 -11.15 -18.64
CA VAL A 124 8.66 -9.78 -18.71
C VAL A 124 10.16 -9.76 -18.42
N SER A 125 10.64 -10.44 -17.37
CA SER A 125 12.07 -10.46 -17.06
C SER A 125 12.89 -11.14 -18.15
N CYS A 126 12.44 -12.28 -18.68
CA CYS A 126 13.13 -12.95 -19.78
C CYS A 126 13.17 -12.09 -21.06
N HIS A 127 12.07 -11.43 -21.41
CA HIS A 127 12.00 -10.55 -22.57
C HIS A 127 12.98 -9.36 -22.43
N PHE A 128 12.93 -8.60 -21.33
CA PHE A 128 13.80 -7.44 -21.15
C PHE A 128 15.27 -7.85 -20.99
N ARG A 129 15.56 -9.02 -20.41
CA ARG A 129 16.93 -9.55 -20.40
C ARG A 129 17.46 -9.81 -21.80
N SER A 130 16.64 -10.39 -22.69
CA SER A 130 17.04 -10.63 -24.09
C SER A 130 17.34 -9.34 -24.86
N LYS A 131 16.76 -8.21 -24.44
CA LYS A 131 17.00 -6.86 -24.97
C LYS A 131 18.20 -6.15 -24.31
N GLY A 132 18.90 -6.82 -23.39
CA GLY A 132 20.12 -6.32 -22.75
C GLY A 132 19.91 -5.46 -21.50
N PHE A 133 18.70 -5.41 -20.93
CA PHE A 133 18.46 -4.69 -19.67
C PHE A 133 19.06 -5.44 -18.48
N SER A 134 19.64 -4.67 -17.55
CA SER A 134 20.39 -5.21 -16.42
C SER A 134 20.22 -4.37 -15.16
N ARG A 135 20.78 -4.85 -14.04
CA ARG A 135 20.68 -4.20 -12.74
C ARG A 135 21.17 -2.75 -12.80
N GLY A 136 20.34 -1.83 -12.29
CA GLY A 136 20.64 -0.40 -12.26
C GLY A 136 20.11 0.40 -13.45
N ASP A 137 19.69 -0.27 -14.53
CA ASP A 137 18.96 0.37 -15.61
C ASP A 137 17.60 0.87 -15.13
N THR A 138 17.05 1.89 -15.81
CA THR A 138 15.72 2.43 -15.49
C THR A 138 14.81 2.34 -16.70
N VAL A 139 13.56 1.94 -16.49
CA VAL A 139 12.51 1.89 -17.53
C VAL A 139 11.31 2.71 -17.05
N ALA A 140 10.83 3.63 -17.89
CA ALA A 140 9.62 4.39 -17.61
C ALA A 140 8.38 3.53 -17.88
N LEU A 141 7.43 3.52 -16.95
CA LEU A 141 6.17 2.80 -17.08
C LEU A 141 5.00 3.79 -16.98
N MET A 142 4.36 4.06 -18.12
CA MET A 142 3.17 4.90 -18.24
C MET A 142 1.97 4.04 -18.65
N MET A 143 1.29 3.45 -17.67
CA MET A 143 0.24 2.46 -17.91
C MET A 143 -0.95 2.73 -16.99
N GLU A 144 -2.18 2.66 -17.52
CA GLU A 144 -3.39 2.71 -16.69
C GLU A 144 -3.49 1.47 -15.78
N THR A 145 -4.10 1.64 -14.60
CA THR A 145 -4.32 0.54 -13.62
C THR A 145 -4.97 -0.66 -14.29
N ARG A 146 -4.29 -1.81 -14.18
CA ARG A 146 -4.72 -3.14 -14.66
C ARG A 146 -3.98 -4.25 -13.92
N CYS A 147 -4.42 -5.50 -14.06
CA CYS A 147 -3.80 -6.68 -13.42
C CYS A 147 -2.34 -6.87 -13.83
N GLU A 148 -1.99 -6.49 -15.05
CA GLU A 148 -0.66 -6.67 -15.62
C GLU A 148 0.34 -5.60 -15.15
N TYR A 149 -0.14 -4.46 -14.65
CA TYR A 149 0.69 -3.37 -14.14
C TYR A 149 1.71 -3.84 -13.09
N PRO A 150 1.30 -4.54 -12.00
CA PRO A 150 2.26 -5.07 -11.05
C PRO A 150 3.17 -6.16 -11.62
N CYS A 151 2.68 -6.94 -12.59
CA CYS A 151 3.48 -7.98 -13.24
C CYS A 151 4.65 -7.39 -14.04
N VAL A 152 4.42 -6.27 -14.73
CA VAL A 152 5.44 -5.59 -15.54
C VAL A 152 6.59 -5.05 -14.69
N TRP A 153 6.31 -4.22 -13.67
CA TRP A 153 7.41 -3.68 -12.86
C TRP A 153 8.07 -4.76 -11.99
N LEU A 154 7.33 -5.80 -11.58
CA LEU A 154 7.90 -6.94 -10.85
C LEU A 154 8.85 -7.76 -11.73
N GLY A 155 8.52 -7.94 -13.01
CA GLY A 155 9.42 -8.57 -13.99
C GLY A 155 10.71 -7.76 -14.21
N LEU A 156 10.60 -6.44 -14.34
CA LEU A 156 11.79 -5.57 -14.38
C LEU A 156 12.61 -5.68 -13.08
N ALA A 157 11.94 -5.72 -11.93
CA ALA A 157 12.59 -5.88 -10.63
C ALA A 157 13.32 -7.22 -10.48
N LYS A 158 12.89 -8.30 -11.16
CA LYS A 158 13.63 -9.57 -11.21
C LYS A 158 15.02 -9.45 -11.86
N LEU A 159 15.23 -8.43 -12.69
CA LEU A 159 16.53 -8.09 -13.29
C LEU A 159 17.31 -7.03 -12.49
N GLY A 160 16.72 -6.48 -11.43
CA GLY A 160 17.25 -5.31 -10.73
C GLY A 160 17.11 -4.00 -11.53
N VAL A 161 16.23 -3.99 -12.54
CA VAL A 161 15.87 -2.78 -13.29
C VAL A 161 14.90 -1.95 -12.46
N VAL A 162 15.17 -0.66 -12.36
CA VAL A 162 14.34 0.30 -11.63
C VAL A 162 13.18 0.72 -12.53
N THR A 163 11.95 0.68 -12.02
CA THR A 163 10.80 1.16 -12.81
C THR A 163 10.41 2.58 -12.39
N ALA A 164 10.42 3.52 -13.34
CA ALA A 164 9.90 4.87 -13.11
C ALA A 164 8.39 4.91 -13.36
N LEU A 165 7.59 5.03 -12.29
CA LEU A 165 6.13 4.94 -12.38
C LEU A 165 5.53 6.30 -12.78
N ILE A 166 5.19 6.45 -14.06
CA ILE A 166 4.78 7.72 -14.65
C ILE A 166 3.28 7.94 -14.45
N ASN A 167 2.90 9.16 -14.03
CA ASN A 167 1.51 9.58 -13.92
C ASN A 167 0.86 9.69 -15.31
N THR A 168 -0.23 8.95 -15.50
CA THR A 168 -0.93 8.82 -16.79
C THR A 168 -1.60 10.11 -17.28
N ASN A 169 -1.74 11.11 -16.41
CA ASN A 169 -2.33 12.41 -16.73
C ASN A 169 -1.30 13.44 -17.24
N LEU A 170 0.00 13.16 -17.14
CA LEU A 170 1.04 14.10 -17.58
C LEU A 170 1.08 14.20 -19.11
N ARG A 171 1.42 15.39 -19.60
CA ARG A 171 1.54 15.69 -21.04
C ARG A 171 2.73 16.62 -21.29
N ARG A 172 3.22 16.61 -22.54
CA ARG A 172 4.24 17.54 -23.04
C ARG A 172 5.44 17.64 -22.10
N GLU A 173 5.92 18.85 -21.81
CA GLU A 173 7.15 19.07 -21.03
C GLU A 173 7.13 18.39 -19.65
N THR A 174 5.99 18.35 -18.96
CA THR A 174 5.91 17.68 -17.65
C THR A 174 6.10 16.18 -17.75
N LEU A 175 5.63 15.56 -18.84
CA LEU A 175 5.82 14.14 -19.13
C LEU A 175 7.26 13.87 -19.56
N ARG A 176 7.79 14.66 -20.52
CA ARG A 176 9.18 14.59 -20.97
C ARG A 176 10.15 14.69 -19.79
N HIS A 177 9.98 15.71 -18.95
CA HIS A 177 10.78 15.89 -17.75
C HIS A 177 10.73 14.68 -16.81
N SER A 178 9.54 14.13 -16.57
CA SER A 178 9.38 12.97 -15.68
C SER A 178 10.16 11.76 -16.18
N ILE A 179 10.12 11.48 -17.49
CA ILE A 179 10.86 10.35 -18.08
C ILE A 179 12.37 10.63 -18.07
N ALA A 180 12.78 11.84 -18.45
CA ALA A 180 14.18 12.24 -18.58
C ALA A 180 14.90 12.29 -17.21
N VAL A 181 14.26 12.82 -16.16
CA VAL A 181 14.89 12.93 -14.83
C VAL A 181 15.20 11.57 -14.20
N ALA A 182 14.52 10.51 -14.64
CA ALA A 182 14.78 9.15 -14.22
C ALA A 182 15.93 8.47 -15.01
N ASN A 183 16.49 9.13 -16.02
CA ASN A 183 17.49 8.55 -16.95
C ASN A 183 17.01 7.21 -17.53
N SER A 184 15.76 7.18 -17.99
CA SER A 184 15.13 5.97 -18.51
C SER A 184 15.80 5.51 -19.81
N LYS A 185 16.11 4.22 -19.91
CA LYS A 185 16.65 3.56 -21.11
C LYS A 185 15.56 3.04 -22.06
N ALA A 186 14.31 2.99 -21.60
CA ALA A 186 13.16 2.59 -22.39
C ALA A 186 11.86 3.15 -21.81
N ILE A 187 10.80 3.10 -22.61
CA ILE A 187 9.45 3.49 -22.23
C ILE A 187 8.50 2.32 -22.48
N ILE A 188 7.78 1.90 -21.44
CA ILE A 188 6.61 1.04 -21.55
C ILE A 188 5.37 1.93 -21.41
N VAL A 189 4.48 1.90 -22.39
CA VAL A 189 3.27 2.71 -22.41
C VAL A 189 2.05 1.84 -22.73
N SER A 190 0.90 2.10 -22.09
CA SER A 190 -0.33 1.44 -22.51
C SER A 190 -0.88 2.06 -23.78
N GLU A 191 -1.51 1.27 -24.64
CA GLU A 191 -2.02 1.70 -25.94
C GLU A 191 -2.88 2.98 -25.88
N GLU A 192 -3.70 3.12 -24.84
CA GLU A 192 -4.59 4.28 -24.67
C GLU A 192 -3.84 5.61 -24.46
N LEU A 193 -2.58 5.51 -24.02
CA LEU A 193 -1.68 6.61 -23.66
C LEU A 193 -0.57 6.85 -24.70
N ALA A 194 -0.50 6.05 -25.77
CA ALA A 194 0.54 6.16 -26.81
C ALA A 194 0.67 7.58 -27.37
N GLY A 195 -0.45 8.27 -27.63
CA GLY A 195 -0.43 9.64 -28.13
C GLY A 195 0.26 10.66 -27.21
N ALA A 196 0.26 10.43 -25.89
CA ALA A 196 0.99 11.31 -24.97
C ALA A 196 2.52 11.20 -25.16
N ILE A 197 3.01 10.02 -25.54
CA ILE A 197 4.42 9.79 -25.86
C ILE A 197 4.74 10.33 -27.26
N ALA A 198 3.83 10.16 -28.23
CA ALA A 198 3.99 10.71 -29.58
C ALA A 198 4.18 12.25 -29.57
N GLU A 199 3.50 12.97 -28.66
CA GLU A 199 3.67 14.42 -28.48
C GLU A 199 5.10 14.86 -28.10
N ILE A 200 5.92 13.95 -27.56
CA ILE A 200 7.25 14.25 -27.02
C ILE A 200 8.36 13.38 -27.62
N ILE A 201 8.07 12.54 -28.61
CA ILE A 201 8.99 11.52 -29.12
C ILE A 201 10.28 12.12 -29.68
N ASP A 202 10.19 13.27 -30.34
CA ASP A 202 11.33 13.97 -30.94
C ASP A 202 12.08 14.88 -29.96
N GLN A 203 11.64 14.96 -28.70
CA GLN A 203 12.24 15.85 -27.70
C GLN A 203 13.47 15.23 -27.04
N ASP A 204 14.36 16.10 -26.55
CA ASP A 204 15.57 15.68 -25.85
C ASP A 204 15.26 14.85 -24.60
N GLY A 205 16.00 13.75 -24.44
CA GLY A 205 15.81 12.76 -23.37
C GLY A 205 14.74 11.71 -23.67
N ILE A 206 14.03 11.81 -24.79
CA ILE A 206 13.06 10.81 -25.28
C ILE A 206 13.49 10.24 -26.62
N LYS A 207 13.98 11.10 -27.51
CA LYS A 207 14.41 10.73 -28.86
C LYS A 207 15.38 9.55 -28.85
N GLY A 208 15.02 8.51 -29.61
CA GLY A 208 15.83 7.29 -29.78
C GLY A 208 15.69 6.25 -28.66
N LEU A 209 14.86 6.49 -27.63
CA LEU A 209 14.56 5.45 -26.64
C LEU A 209 13.66 4.36 -27.25
N PRO A 210 13.94 3.06 -27.00
CA PRO A 210 13.02 2.00 -27.37
C PRO A 210 11.69 2.14 -26.64
N ILE A 211 10.59 1.99 -27.39
CA ILE A 211 9.22 2.11 -26.89
C ILE A 211 8.51 0.76 -27.01
N PHE A 212 7.88 0.35 -25.91
CA PHE A 212 7.13 -0.88 -25.78
C PHE A 212 5.67 -0.54 -25.48
N VAL A 213 4.76 -0.85 -26.39
CA VAL A 213 3.33 -0.59 -26.20
C VAL A 213 2.64 -1.83 -25.65
N TYR A 214 1.94 -1.68 -24.54
CA TYR A 214 1.09 -2.72 -23.95
C TYR A 214 -0.37 -2.49 -24.37
N GLY A 215 -0.77 -3.12 -25.48
CA GLY A 215 -2.08 -2.98 -26.12
C GLY A 215 -2.77 -4.32 -26.36
N SER A 216 -3.98 -4.29 -26.94
CA SER A 216 -4.70 -5.52 -27.30
C SER A 216 -4.22 -6.09 -28.65
N ASP A 217 -4.46 -7.38 -28.90
CA ASP A 217 -4.11 -8.06 -30.15
C ASP A 217 -5.01 -7.67 -31.34
N GLN A 218 -6.01 -6.82 -31.12
CA GLN A 218 -6.97 -6.48 -32.16
C GLN A 218 -6.45 -5.36 -33.07
N SER A 219 -5.98 -5.82 -34.22
CA SER A 219 -5.89 -5.11 -35.49
C SER A 219 -7.28 -4.67 -36.00
N SER A 220 -8.01 -3.90 -35.21
CA SER A 220 -9.28 -3.30 -35.60
C SER A 220 -9.23 -1.79 -35.40
N GLU A 221 -9.22 -1.08 -36.53
CA GLU A 221 -9.48 0.36 -36.72
C GLU A 221 -8.54 1.33 -35.98
N GLN A 222 -7.55 1.87 -36.71
CA GLN A 222 -6.69 3.01 -36.30
C GLN A 222 -6.33 2.98 -34.82
N THR A 223 -5.69 1.89 -34.40
CA THR A 223 -5.13 1.81 -33.05
C THR A 223 -4.18 2.98 -32.85
N LYS A 224 -4.21 3.65 -31.69
CA LYS A 224 -3.22 4.70 -31.36
C LYS A 224 -1.77 4.20 -31.42
N PHE A 225 -1.58 2.89 -31.55
CA PHE A 225 -0.33 2.26 -31.94
C PHE A 225 0.28 2.85 -33.22
N ASP A 226 -0.54 3.24 -34.20
CA ASP A 226 -0.08 3.86 -35.47
C ASP A 226 0.65 5.20 -35.25
N GLN A 227 0.47 5.81 -34.07
CA GLN A 227 1.17 7.05 -33.68
C GLN A 227 2.63 6.80 -33.27
N LEU A 228 3.02 5.53 -33.07
CA LEU A 228 4.36 5.10 -32.65
C LEU A 228 4.83 3.93 -33.56
N PRO A 229 5.17 4.20 -34.84
CA PRO A 229 5.44 3.16 -35.84
C PRO A 229 6.65 2.26 -35.52
N GLU A 230 7.61 2.76 -34.73
CA GLU A 230 8.80 2.01 -34.32
C GLU A 230 8.63 1.26 -32.98
N ALA A 231 7.45 1.35 -32.36
CA ALA A 231 7.23 0.72 -31.06
C ALA A 231 6.96 -0.79 -31.19
N GLU A 232 7.47 -1.55 -30.22
CA GLU A 232 7.24 -2.99 -30.12
C GLU A 232 5.93 -3.27 -29.37
N ASN A 233 5.08 -4.16 -29.89
CA ASN A 233 3.91 -4.65 -29.16
C ASN A 233 4.36 -5.60 -28.05
N LEU A 234 4.42 -5.10 -26.82
CA LEU A 234 4.92 -5.85 -25.68
C LEU A 234 4.03 -7.02 -25.31
N ARG A 235 2.70 -6.90 -25.43
CA ARG A 235 1.78 -7.98 -25.07
C ARG A 235 2.03 -9.20 -25.96
N GLN A 236 2.03 -8.99 -27.27
CA GLN A 236 2.30 -10.03 -28.26
C GLN A 236 3.72 -10.59 -28.11
N ALA A 237 4.72 -9.71 -27.91
CA ALA A 237 6.11 -10.13 -27.73
C ALA A 237 6.29 -11.05 -26.51
N LEU A 238 5.45 -10.91 -25.48
CA LEU A 238 5.49 -11.78 -24.31
C LEU A 238 4.87 -13.15 -24.60
N ASP A 239 3.87 -13.30 -25.48
CA ASP A 239 3.06 -14.53 -25.63
C ASP A 239 3.86 -15.75 -26.12
N GLY A 240 4.99 -15.51 -26.79
CA GLY A 240 5.94 -16.54 -27.21
C GLY A 240 7.13 -16.79 -26.27
N VAL A 241 7.25 -16.04 -25.17
CA VAL A 241 8.45 -16.13 -24.32
C VAL A 241 8.41 -17.37 -23.45
N GLN A 242 9.24 -18.36 -23.77
CA GLN A 242 9.61 -19.43 -22.86
C GLN A 242 10.80 -18.95 -22.01
N CYS A 243 10.61 -18.92 -20.69
CA CYS A 243 11.66 -18.52 -19.75
C CYS A 243 12.36 -19.77 -19.24
N ASP A 244 13.18 -20.38 -20.11
CA ASP A 244 13.91 -21.62 -19.81
C ASP A 244 15.11 -21.39 -18.89
N GLU A 245 15.52 -20.13 -18.70
CA GLU A 245 16.65 -19.76 -17.86
C GLU A 245 16.22 -19.50 -16.41
N ASP A 246 16.91 -20.12 -15.45
CA ASP A 246 16.70 -19.82 -14.03
C ASP A 246 17.27 -18.43 -13.67
N LEU A 247 16.39 -17.43 -13.72
CA LEU A 247 16.69 -16.05 -13.32
C LEU A 247 16.89 -15.88 -11.81
N SER A 248 16.74 -16.96 -11.01
CA SER A 248 16.84 -16.87 -9.55
C SER A 248 18.20 -16.42 -9.04
N THR A 249 19.26 -16.71 -9.79
CA THR A 249 20.60 -16.21 -9.48
C THR A 249 20.67 -14.69 -9.50
N ILE A 250 20.01 -14.04 -10.46
CA ILE A 250 20.02 -12.58 -10.62
C ILE A 250 19.29 -11.91 -9.46
N TRP A 251 18.01 -12.23 -9.24
CA TRP A 251 17.25 -11.56 -8.20
C TRP A 251 17.66 -11.98 -6.78
N ARG A 252 18.42 -13.07 -6.63
CA ARG A 252 19.09 -13.39 -5.36
C ARG A 252 20.27 -12.45 -5.07
N ASP A 253 20.92 -11.86 -6.05
CA ASP A 253 22.04 -10.93 -5.80
C ASP A 253 21.59 -9.48 -5.53
N ILE A 254 20.32 -9.16 -5.79
CA ILE A 254 19.74 -7.84 -5.50
C ILE A 254 19.75 -7.57 -3.99
N SER A 255 20.21 -6.36 -3.63
CA SER A 255 20.29 -5.89 -2.26
C SER A 255 18.97 -5.24 -1.82
N PRO A 256 18.57 -5.34 -0.53
CA PRO A 256 17.44 -4.58 0.02
C PRO A 256 17.57 -3.05 -0.14
N ARG A 257 18.81 -2.55 -0.27
CA ARG A 257 19.09 -1.12 -0.48
C ARG A 257 19.03 -0.71 -1.96
N ASP A 258 18.94 -1.65 -2.87
CA ASP A 258 18.79 -1.33 -4.29
C ASP A 258 17.45 -0.67 -4.55
N LYS A 259 17.49 0.28 -5.48
CA LYS A 259 16.32 0.99 -5.99
C LYS A 259 15.39 -0.01 -6.68
N LEU A 260 14.10 0.11 -6.40
CA LEU A 260 13.06 -0.75 -6.95
C LEU A 260 12.20 0.04 -7.95
N VAL A 261 11.66 1.16 -7.48
CA VAL A 261 10.83 2.05 -8.29
C VAL A 261 11.10 3.52 -7.98
N TYR A 262 10.81 4.38 -8.95
CA TYR A 262 10.64 5.81 -8.72
C TYR A 262 9.15 6.14 -8.68
N ILE A 263 8.74 6.89 -7.66
CA ILE A 263 7.38 7.42 -7.53
C ILE A 263 7.48 8.94 -7.56
N TYR A 264 6.66 9.58 -8.41
CA TYR A 264 6.75 11.01 -8.62
C TYR A 264 5.88 11.78 -7.65
N THR A 265 6.41 12.89 -7.14
CA THR A 265 5.70 13.84 -6.28
C THR A 265 5.69 15.23 -6.89
N SER A 266 4.74 16.06 -6.45
CA SER A 266 4.70 17.47 -6.82
C SER A 266 5.94 18.16 -6.27
N GLY A 267 6.88 18.54 -7.14
CA GLY A 267 8.06 19.28 -6.73
C GLY A 267 7.71 20.69 -6.29
N THR A 268 8.55 21.28 -5.43
CA THR A 268 8.46 22.69 -4.98
C THR A 268 8.47 23.70 -6.14
N THR A 269 9.02 23.32 -7.29
CA THR A 269 9.10 24.12 -8.51
C THR A 269 7.94 23.84 -9.49
N GLY A 270 6.95 23.03 -9.09
CA GLY A 270 5.85 22.56 -9.94
C GLY A 270 6.19 21.35 -10.80
N MET A 271 7.47 21.11 -11.11
CA MET A 271 7.92 19.94 -11.88
C MET A 271 7.96 18.67 -11.03
N PRO A 272 7.51 17.51 -11.55
CA PRO A 272 7.54 16.25 -10.80
C PRO A 272 8.96 15.83 -10.39
N LYS A 273 9.14 15.42 -9.13
CA LYS A 273 10.41 14.87 -8.62
C LYS A 273 10.32 13.36 -8.46
N ALA A 274 11.35 12.63 -8.91
CA ALA A 274 11.44 11.18 -8.75
C ALA A 274 11.89 10.81 -7.32
N ALA A 275 10.95 10.40 -6.46
CA ALA A 275 11.27 9.88 -5.14
C ALA A 275 11.77 8.43 -5.25
N VAL A 276 12.92 8.16 -4.63
CA VAL A 276 13.57 6.84 -4.67
C VAL A 276 12.91 5.89 -3.67
N ILE A 277 12.39 4.77 -4.17
CA ILE A 277 11.87 3.69 -3.33
C ILE A 277 12.79 2.47 -3.47
N THR A 278 13.43 2.09 -2.36
CA THR A 278 14.24 0.87 -2.29
C THR A 278 13.39 -0.36 -1.99
N ASN A 279 13.94 -1.54 -2.20
CA ASN A 279 13.32 -2.81 -1.81
C ASN A 279 12.90 -2.83 -0.32
N SER A 280 13.81 -2.43 0.59
CA SER A 280 13.55 -2.40 2.03
C SER A 280 12.41 -1.46 2.40
N ARG A 281 12.32 -0.29 1.75
CA ARG A 281 11.27 0.70 1.98
C ARG A 281 9.91 0.20 1.50
N PHE A 282 9.87 -0.42 0.32
CA PHE A 282 8.65 -1.04 -0.19
C PHE A 282 8.17 -2.16 0.74
N ILE A 283 9.08 -3.02 1.21
CA ILE A 283 8.79 -4.09 2.17
C ILE A 283 8.20 -3.53 3.46
N MET A 284 8.84 -2.51 4.04
CA MET A 284 8.36 -1.88 5.28
C MET A 284 6.94 -1.34 5.11
N MET A 285 6.66 -0.60 4.03
CA MET A 285 5.34 0.00 3.82
C MET A 285 4.25 -1.05 3.58
N GLY A 286 4.50 -2.01 2.67
CA GLY A 286 3.51 -3.05 2.36
C GLY A 286 3.26 -4.00 3.54
N THR A 287 4.32 -4.40 4.25
CA THR A 287 4.21 -5.28 5.43
C THR A 287 3.64 -4.53 6.64
N GLY A 288 4.02 -3.27 6.82
CA GLY A 288 3.60 -2.44 7.95
C GLY A 288 2.09 -2.27 8.01
N VAL A 289 1.45 -1.99 6.87
CA VAL A 289 -0.02 -1.85 6.79
C VAL A 289 -0.72 -3.15 7.17
N TYR A 290 -0.23 -4.30 6.70
CA TYR A 290 -0.79 -5.60 7.05
C TYR A 290 -0.78 -5.85 8.57
N TYR A 291 0.36 -5.65 9.25
CA TYR A 291 0.45 -5.90 10.69
C TYR A 291 -0.22 -4.81 11.53
N MET A 292 0.04 -3.54 11.25
CA MET A 292 -0.42 -2.40 12.06
C MET A 292 -1.93 -2.24 12.03
N LEU A 293 -2.58 -2.58 10.91
CA LEU A 293 -4.03 -2.49 10.77
C LEU A 293 -4.74 -3.83 11.02
N ALA A 294 -3.99 -4.90 11.34
CA ALA A 294 -4.54 -6.25 11.50
C ALA A 294 -5.37 -6.69 10.27
N LEU A 295 -4.75 -6.57 9.09
CA LEU A 295 -5.26 -7.25 7.90
C LEU A 295 -5.16 -8.76 8.10
N ARG A 296 -6.06 -9.48 7.46
CA ARG A 296 -6.21 -10.93 7.54
C ARG A 296 -5.81 -11.55 6.21
N ASP A 297 -5.41 -12.81 6.26
CA ASP A 297 -4.96 -13.54 5.06
C ASP A 297 -6.10 -13.77 4.06
N ASP A 298 -7.35 -13.74 4.50
CA ASP A 298 -8.56 -13.87 3.68
C ASP A 298 -9.15 -12.52 3.25
N ASP A 299 -8.52 -11.38 3.60
CA ASP A 299 -9.04 -10.09 3.18
C ASP A 299 -8.88 -9.86 1.67
N ILE A 300 -9.91 -9.26 1.09
CA ILE A 300 -9.92 -8.75 -0.29
C ILE A 300 -9.94 -7.22 -0.22
N ILE A 301 -8.86 -6.59 -0.67
CA ILE A 301 -8.68 -5.13 -0.66
C ILE A 301 -9.29 -4.53 -1.91
N TYR A 302 -10.30 -3.67 -1.77
CA TYR A 302 -10.71 -2.78 -2.84
C TYR A 302 -9.71 -1.62 -2.98
N ASN A 303 -9.07 -1.52 -4.14
CA ASN A 303 -8.08 -0.51 -4.46
C ASN A 303 -8.49 0.25 -5.74
N SER A 304 -9.12 1.41 -5.55
CA SER A 304 -9.50 2.32 -6.64
C SER A 304 -8.45 3.41 -6.89
N LEU A 305 -7.24 3.28 -6.33
CA LEU A 305 -6.18 4.28 -6.43
C LEU A 305 -5.24 3.96 -7.61
N PRO A 306 -4.64 4.99 -8.25
CA PRO A 306 -3.70 4.75 -9.33
C PRO A 306 -2.46 3.99 -8.86
N LEU A 307 -2.05 2.97 -9.60
CA LEU A 307 -0.93 2.10 -9.22
C LEU A 307 0.45 2.75 -9.40
N TYR A 308 0.54 3.86 -10.16
CA TYR A 308 1.78 4.63 -10.25
C TYR A 308 2.06 5.49 -9.00
N HIS A 309 1.08 5.64 -8.10
CA HIS A 309 1.22 6.36 -6.84
C HIS A 309 1.51 5.41 -5.66
N SER A 310 2.21 5.93 -4.65
CA SER A 310 2.58 5.19 -3.43
C SER A 310 1.37 4.58 -2.71
N ALA A 311 0.25 5.30 -2.63
CA ALA A 311 -0.95 4.78 -1.99
C ALA A 311 -1.48 3.52 -2.72
N GLY A 312 -1.73 3.59 -4.03
CA GLY A 312 -2.27 2.45 -4.78
C GLY A 312 -1.24 1.34 -5.00
N GLY A 313 -0.06 1.67 -5.52
CA GLY A 313 0.94 0.71 -5.98
C GLY A 313 1.88 0.18 -4.90
N MET A 314 2.26 0.97 -3.90
CA MET A 314 3.15 0.50 -2.84
C MET A 314 2.37 -0.02 -1.64
N VAL A 315 1.37 0.73 -1.16
CA VAL A 315 0.60 0.32 0.02
C VAL A 315 -0.45 -0.73 -0.34
N GLY A 316 -1.30 -0.46 -1.33
CA GLY A 316 -2.37 -1.37 -1.74
C GLY A 316 -1.82 -2.69 -2.27
N ILE A 317 -1.02 -2.63 -3.34
CA ILE A 317 -0.44 -3.84 -3.96
C ILE A 317 0.68 -4.46 -3.11
N GLY A 318 1.40 -3.68 -2.29
CA GLY A 318 2.46 -4.24 -1.45
C GLY A 318 1.95 -5.31 -0.47
N SER A 319 0.74 -5.15 0.08
CA SER A 319 0.10 -6.16 0.93
C SER A 319 -0.22 -7.45 0.16
N VAL A 320 -0.58 -7.35 -1.12
CA VAL A 320 -0.81 -8.50 -2.01
C VAL A 320 0.51 -9.26 -2.23
N LEU A 321 1.54 -8.56 -2.72
CA LEU A 321 2.80 -9.20 -3.12
C LEU A 321 3.60 -9.76 -1.94
N LEU A 322 3.55 -9.10 -0.78
CA LEU A 322 4.41 -9.44 0.37
C LEU A 322 3.73 -10.31 1.42
N CYS A 323 2.40 -10.20 1.53
CA CYS A 323 1.61 -10.89 2.56
C CYS A 323 0.60 -11.89 1.98
N GLY A 324 0.39 -11.92 0.66
CA GLY A 324 -0.45 -12.92 0.02
C GLY A 324 -1.95 -12.59 0.02
N LEU A 325 -2.31 -11.32 0.16
CA LEU A 325 -3.71 -10.86 0.08
C LEU A 325 -4.24 -10.86 -1.36
N THR A 326 -5.53 -10.60 -1.52
CA THR A 326 -6.15 -10.33 -2.82
C THR A 326 -6.48 -8.84 -2.95
N ALA A 327 -6.29 -8.24 -4.12
CA ALA A 327 -6.78 -6.89 -4.41
C ALA A 327 -7.77 -6.88 -5.60
N ALA A 328 -8.89 -6.20 -5.39
CA ALA A 328 -9.83 -5.82 -6.43
C ALA A 328 -9.49 -4.41 -6.92
N LEU A 329 -9.08 -4.31 -8.18
CA LEU A 329 -8.62 -3.09 -8.81
C LEU A 329 -9.73 -2.43 -9.61
N ARG A 330 -9.61 -1.11 -9.75
CA ARG A 330 -10.44 -0.32 -10.66
C ARG A 330 -9.57 0.57 -11.53
N LYS A 331 -9.81 0.54 -12.85
CA LYS A 331 -9.09 1.37 -13.83
C LYS A 331 -9.15 2.87 -13.50
N LYS A 332 -10.34 3.37 -13.19
CA LYS A 332 -10.61 4.78 -12.81
C LYS A 332 -11.60 4.84 -11.66
N PHE A 333 -11.32 5.64 -10.65
CA PHE A 333 -12.21 5.84 -9.51
C PHE A 333 -13.65 6.19 -9.93
N SER A 334 -14.63 5.63 -9.22
CA SER A 334 -16.05 5.98 -9.38
C SER A 334 -16.72 6.02 -8.01
N ALA A 335 -17.15 7.21 -7.60
CA ALA A 335 -17.84 7.39 -6.33
C ALA A 335 -19.15 6.58 -6.27
N SER A 336 -19.92 6.58 -7.35
CA SER A 336 -21.20 5.86 -7.44
C SER A 336 -21.02 4.34 -7.45
N ASN A 337 -19.90 3.80 -7.93
CA ASN A 337 -19.67 2.35 -7.95
C ASN A 337 -18.82 1.82 -6.79
N PHE A 338 -18.29 2.68 -5.91
CA PHE A 338 -17.34 2.28 -4.86
C PHE A 338 -17.79 1.02 -4.09
N PHE A 339 -18.97 1.07 -3.46
CA PHE A 339 -19.49 -0.08 -2.70
C PHE A 339 -20.16 -1.14 -3.57
N ALA A 340 -20.60 -0.80 -4.79
CA ALA A 340 -21.10 -1.79 -5.74
C ALA A 340 -19.98 -2.73 -6.19
N ASP A 341 -18.78 -2.19 -6.44
CA ASP A 341 -17.58 -2.97 -6.71
C ASP A 341 -17.19 -3.82 -5.49
N CYS A 342 -17.24 -3.24 -4.28
CA CYS A 342 -16.98 -4.01 -3.06
C CYS A 342 -17.92 -5.22 -2.93
N ILE A 343 -19.18 -5.09 -3.33
CA ILE A 343 -20.11 -6.22 -3.39
C ILE A 343 -19.71 -7.19 -4.49
N LYS A 344 -19.47 -6.71 -5.72
CA LYS A 344 -19.09 -7.54 -6.89
C LYS A 344 -17.90 -8.45 -6.59
N TYR A 345 -16.87 -7.93 -5.92
CA TYR A 345 -15.63 -8.65 -5.65
C TYR A 345 -15.55 -9.23 -4.23
N ASN A 346 -16.62 -9.15 -3.43
CA ASN A 346 -16.64 -9.57 -2.02
C ASN A 346 -15.54 -8.93 -1.17
N CYS A 347 -15.27 -7.64 -1.39
CA CYS A 347 -14.24 -6.91 -0.65
C CYS A 347 -14.57 -6.81 0.84
N THR A 348 -13.58 -7.12 1.68
CA THR A 348 -13.67 -7.00 3.14
C THR A 348 -12.95 -5.75 3.64
N VAL A 349 -12.01 -5.21 2.85
CA VAL A 349 -11.25 -4.01 3.19
C VAL A 349 -11.25 -3.07 2.00
N ALA A 350 -11.26 -1.76 2.21
CA ALA A 350 -11.10 -0.79 1.12
C ALA A 350 -10.06 0.27 1.45
N GLN A 351 -9.21 0.57 0.47
CA GLN A 351 -8.23 1.64 0.58
C GLN A 351 -8.83 2.98 0.14
N TYR A 352 -8.48 4.07 0.81
CA TYR A 352 -8.95 5.41 0.45
C TYR A 352 -7.86 6.48 0.55
N ILE A 353 -8.16 7.64 -0.04
CA ILE A 353 -7.56 8.94 0.28
C ILE A 353 -8.70 9.90 0.64
N GLY A 354 -8.44 10.92 1.47
CA GLY A 354 -9.47 11.80 2.04
C GLY A 354 -10.57 12.28 1.08
N GLU A 355 -10.18 12.74 -0.12
CA GLU A 355 -11.13 13.23 -1.13
C GLU A 355 -12.04 12.14 -1.70
N ILE A 356 -11.60 10.88 -1.75
CA ILE A 356 -12.45 9.76 -2.18
C ILE A 356 -13.64 9.62 -1.23
N CYS A 357 -13.41 9.66 0.09
CA CYS A 357 -14.48 9.55 1.06
C CYS A 357 -15.49 10.69 0.92
N ARG A 358 -15.02 11.92 0.61
CA ARG A 358 -15.91 13.05 0.33
C ARG A 358 -16.76 12.79 -0.92
N PHE A 359 -16.16 12.37 -2.03
CA PHE A 359 -16.91 12.09 -3.26
C PHE A 359 -17.95 10.97 -3.06
N VAL A 360 -17.56 9.88 -2.40
CA VAL A 360 -18.48 8.76 -2.09
C VAL A 360 -19.63 9.23 -1.20
N LEU A 361 -19.35 10.05 -0.18
CA LEU A 361 -20.37 10.61 0.72
C LEU A 361 -21.35 11.55 0.00
N THR A 362 -20.93 12.22 -1.07
CA THR A 362 -21.81 13.09 -1.87
C THR A 362 -22.74 12.36 -2.84
N THR A 363 -22.56 11.04 -3.01
CA THR A 363 -23.46 10.26 -3.88
C THR A 363 -24.84 10.07 -3.22
N PRO A 364 -25.92 9.93 -4.02
CA PRO A 364 -27.25 9.61 -3.48
C PRO A 364 -27.23 8.32 -2.64
N ALA A 365 -28.03 8.29 -1.56
CA ALA A 365 -28.18 7.10 -0.72
C ALA A 365 -28.76 5.94 -1.51
N LYS A 366 -28.26 4.73 -1.27
CA LYS A 366 -28.69 3.51 -1.98
C LYS A 366 -28.43 2.26 -1.15
N PRO A 367 -29.12 1.13 -1.43
CA PRO A 367 -28.97 -0.10 -0.64
C PRO A 367 -27.53 -0.63 -0.57
N THR A 368 -26.73 -0.43 -1.62
CA THR A 368 -25.33 -0.87 -1.65
C THR A 368 -24.45 -0.20 -0.59
N ASP A 369 -24.90 0.91 0.01
CA ASP A 369 -24.15 1.64 1.04
C ASP A 369 -23.89 0.77 2.29
N THR A 370 -24.70 -0.27 2.54
CA THR A 370 -24.53 -1.15 3.70
C THR A 370 -24.56 -2.65 3.38
N GLN A 371 -24.90 -3.04 2.15
CA GLN A 371 -24.94 -4.45 1.70
C GLN A 371 -23.56 -5.09 1.48
N HIS A 372 -22.49 -4.30 1.48
CA HIS A 372 -21.13 -4.79 1.32
C HIS A 372 -20.59 -5.48 2.59
N GLN A 373 -19.50 -6.23 2.45
CA GLN A 373 -18.82 -6.90 3.56
C GLN A 373 -17.61 -6.12 4.13
N VAL A 374 -17.40 -4.88 3.68
CA VAL A 374 -16.27 -4.05 4.11
C VAL A 374 -16.32 -3.81 5.63
N ARG A 375 -15.39 -4.43 6.35
CA ARG A 375 -15.23 -4.32 7.81
C ARG A 375 -14.33 -3.15 8.21
N MET A 376 -13.41 -2.77 7.34
CA MET A 376 -12.38 -1.78 7.59
C MET A 376 -12.10 -0.97 6.33
N MET A 377 -11.89 0.33 6.49
CA MET A 377 -11.27 1.16 5.47
C MET A 377 -9.94 1.69 5.98
N PHE A 378 -8.95 1.83 5.11
CA PHE A 378 -7.66 2.38 5.50
C PHE A 378 -7.08 3.34 4.47
N GLY A 379 -6.32 4.33 4.93
CA GLY A 379 -5.88 5.40 4.08
C GLY A 379 -5.32 6.57 4.86
N ASN A 380 -5.39 7.74 4.24
CA ASN A 380 -4.94 8.98 4.84
C ASN A 380 -5.84 10.16 4.48
N GLY A 381 -6.02 11.07 5.44
CA GLY A 381 -6.62 12.38 5.22
C GLY A 381 -8.15 12.40 5.29
N LEU A 382 -8.78 11.46 6.01
CA LEU A 382 -10.22 11.55 6.25
C LEU A 382 -10.52 12.74 7.16
N ARG A 383 -11.27 13.72 6.64
CA ARG A 383 -11.53 14.95 7.36
C ARG A 383 -12.43 14.68 8.58
N PRO A 384 -12.11 15.22 9.78
CA PRO A 384 -12.93 15.01 10.98
C PRO A 384 -14.40 15.38 10.81
N GLN A 385 -14.70 16.40 9.99
CA GLN A 385 -16.06 16.88 9.75
C GLN A 385 -16.97 15.87 9.05
N ILE A 386 -16.40 14.95 8.25
CA ILE A 386 -17.19 13.94 7.53
C ILE A 386 -17.05 12.54 8.13
N TRP A 387 -16.13 12.34 9.08
CA TRP A 387 -15.78 11.02 9.60
C TRP A 387 -16.99 10.25 10.15
N THR A 388 -17.70 10.83 11.12
CA THR A 388 -18.83 10.17 11.79
C THR A 388 -19.96 9.88 10.81
N GLN A 389 -20.26 10.83 9.93
CA GLN A 389 -21.29 10.67 8.90
C GLN A 389 -20.92 9.56 7.92
N PHE A 390 -19.67 9.53 7.46
CA PHE A 390 -19.17 8.52 6.54
C PHE A 390 -19.22 7.11 7.17
N ALA A 391 -18.64 6.95 8.36
CA ALA A 391 -18.60 5.67 9.06
C ALA A 391 -20.02 5.14 9.36
N SER A 392 -20.95 6.02 9.76
CA SER A 392 -22.32 5.64 10.04
C SER A 392 -23.11 5.29 8.78
N ARG A 393 -23.00 6.09 7.70
CA ARG A 393 -23.75 5.84 6.46
C ARG A 393 -23.35 4.53 5.81
N PHE A 394 -22.05 4.24 5.79
CA PHE A 394 -21.49 3.08 5.10
C PHE A 394 -21.20 1.89 6.04
N ASN A 395 -21.67 1.94 7.29
CA ASN A 395 -21.49 0.88 8.29
C ASN A 395 -20.03 0.40 8.45
N ILE A 396 -19.07 1.33 8.41
CA ILE A 396 -17.64 1.04 8.52
C ILE A 396 -17.22 1.04 9.98
N LYS A 397 -16.94 -0.15 10.52
CA LYS A 397 -16.63 -0.35 11.94
C LYS A 397 -15.24 0.16 12.33
N GLN A 398 -14.30 0.17 11.39
CA GLN A 398 -12.92 0.57 11.64
C GLN A 398 -12.39 1.40 10.48
N ILE A 399 -11.84 2.57 10.81
CA ILE A 399 -11.09 3.41 9.87
C ILE A 399 -9.66 3.49 10.38
N GLY A 400 -8.73 2.91 9.63
CA GLY A 400 -7.30 2.94 9.91
C GLY A 400 -6.61 4.08 9.17
N GLU A 401 -6.08 5.05 9.89
CA GLU A 401 -5.27 6.11 9.29
C GLU A 401 -3.78 5.87 9.48
N PHE A 402 -3.03 6.12 8.42
CA PHE A 402 -1.58 6.26 8.48
C PHE A 402 -1.18 7.62 7.92
N TYR A 403 -0.08 8.15 8.45
CA TYR A 403 0.52 9.40 7.99
C TYR A 403 1.90 9.12 7.42
N GLY A 404 2.16 9.61 6.22
CA GLY A 404 3.45 9.47 5.55
C GLY A 404 3.51 10.29 4.27
N SER A 405 4.73 10.57 3.81
CA SER A 405 5.00 11.18 2.51
C SER A 405 5.87 10.25 1.66
N THR A 406 5.76 10.35 0.34
CA THR A 406 6.58 9.55 -0.58
C THR A 406 8.06 9.91 -0.46
N GLU A 407 8.41 11.12 0.00
CA GLU A 407 9.78 11.55 0.32
C GLU A 407 10.20 11.23 1.76
N GLY A 408 9.29 10.75 2.61
CA GLY A 408 9.54 10.58 4.04
C GLY A 408 10.65 9.58 4.33
N ASN A 409 11.62 9.99 5.15
CA ASN A 409 12.74 9.17 5.62
C ASN A 409 12.34 8.25 6.79
N SER A 410 11.13 7.68 6.75
CA SER A 410 10.81 6.58 7.65
C SER A 410 11.63 5.38 7.21
N ASN A 411 12.60 5.00 8.04
CA ASN A 411 13.60 3.98 7.75
C ASN A 411 13.43 2.80 8.73
N LEU A 412 13.91 1.63 8.32
CA LEU A 412 14.03 0.47 9.22
C LEU A 412 15.10 0.72 10.28
#